data_AF-A0A5M7QM47-F1
#
_entry.id   AF-A0A5M7QM47-F1
#
_cell.length_a   1.000
_cell.length_b   1.000
_cell.length_c   1.000
_cell.angle_alpha   90.00
_cell.angle_beta   90.00
_cell.angle_gamma   90.00
#
_symmetry.space_group_name_H-M   'P 1'
#
loop_
_entity.id
_entity.type
_entity.pdbx_description
1 polymer ?
#
loop_
_entity_poly.entity_id
_entity_poly.type
_entity_poly.pdbx_seq_one_letter_code
_entity_poly.pdbx_strand_id
1 'polypeptide(L)'
;MNRFKTALALLPLLCSPSVWATTFVYISNAESGTVSRYVLNEATGRLHWRGETPAGGKIMPLAASPDGQHLYGALRSPPYAIVSWRVTRPHGDLQRMAVTPVAASFPWITTDRRGHFLLAASYDSDIVTSNRIDSQGRVTEQVTGKVKTGPHAHSVITDVSNHALYVGNLGTDRVLQYAFSDDGVITPLGKGFVQGEKNSGARHSVISPDNRFVYNLAEMSGTITQFRRAADGSLTALKRWPNAVAKRYNLQHGEQRPAGYSDPTPRIWAADIQITPDGHFIYVTERTSSTVSGYRVDKASGELTLIGSWPVEKQPRSIAIDAQGKWLIVSGEKSAVISSYAIDPASGELKRVSEAPAGKGANWVTLIAQ
;
A
#
# COMPACT_ATOMS: atom_id res chain seq x y z
N MET A 1 -75.12 -22.66 -10.00
CA MET A 1 -74.27 -22.20 -8.88
C MET A 1 -73.12 -23.17 -8.70
N ASN A 2 -71.92 -22.85 -9.19
CA ASN A 2 -70.69 -23.51 -8.74
C ASN A 2 -69.53 -22.52 -8.88
N ARG A 3 -69.04 -22.03 -7.74
CA ARG A 3 -67.97 -21.04 -7.64
C ARG A 3 -66.62 -21.77 -7.64
N PHE A 4 -65.79 -21.54 -8.65
CA PHE A 4 -64.37 -21.87 -8.59
C PHE A 4 -63.67 -20.86 -7.66
N LYS A 5 -63.07 -21.36 -6.58
CA LYS A 5 -62.17 -20.59 -5.71
C LYS A 5 -60.75 -20.68 -6.27
N THR A 6 -60.21 -19.55 -6.73
CA THR A 6 -58.80 -19.41 -7.09
C THR A 6 -57.98 -19.34 -5.80
N ALA A 7 -57.12 -20.33 -5.55
CA ALA A 7 -56.17 -20.28 -4.45
C ALA A 7 -54.91 -19.54 -4.91
N LEU A 8 -54.64 -18.38 -4.31
CA LEU A 8 -53.43 -17.60 -4.54
C LEU A 8 -52.30 -18.21 -3.68
N ALA A 9 -51.35 -18.90 -4.31
CA ALA A 9 -50.14 -19.37 -3.64
C ALA A 9 -49.19 -18.18 -3.41
N LEU A 10 -49.05 -17.75 -2.17
CA LEU A 10 -47.96 -16.85 -1.76
C LEU A 10 -46.64 -17.64 -1.75
N LEU A 11 -45.75 -17.33 -2.70
CA LEU A 11 -44.35 -17.73 -2.60
C LEU A 11 -43.68 -16.90 -1.48
N PRO A 12 -42.98 -17.53 -0.51
CA PRO A 12 -42.16 -16.78 0.42
C PRO A 12 -40.94 -16.22 -0.33
N LEU A 13 -40.78 -14.89 -0.32
CA LEU A 13 -39.50 -14.27 -0.66
C LEU A 13 -38.45 -14.78 0.36
N LEU A 14 -37.62 -15.72 -0.06
CA LEU A 14 -36.39 -16.06 0.64
C LEU A 14 -35.47 -14.85 0.54
N CYS A 15 -35.35 -14.08 1.63
CA CYS A 15 -34.24 -13.16 1.82
C CYS A 15 -32.95 -13.99 1.81
N SER A 16 -32.26 -14.04 0.66
CA SER A 16 -30.89 -14.53 0.61
C SER A 16 -30.07 -13.67 1.56
N PRO A 17 -29.39 -14.24 2.58
CA PRO A 17 -28.49 -13.46 3.39
C PRO A 17 -27.44 -12.88 2.45
N SER A 18 -27.27 -11.57 2.47
CA SER A 18 -26.14 -10.90 1.84
C SER A 18 -24.89 -11.63 2.32
N VAL A 19 -24.21 -12.36 1.43
CA VAL A 19 -22.93 -12.95 1.74
C VAL A 19 -21.98 -11.76 1.88
N TRP A 20 -21.75 -11.34 3.12
CA TRP A 20 -20.76 -10.30 3.40
C TRP A 20 -19.42 -10.80 2.87
N ALA A 21 -18.71 -9.94 2.14
CA ALA A 21 -17.38 -10.25 1.65
C ALA A 21 -16.49 -10.61 2.84
N THR A 22 -15.62 -11.60 2.69
CA THR A 22 -14.63 -11.90 3.73
C THR A 22 -13.37 -11.13 3.42
N THR A 23 -12.97 -10.24 4.33
CA THR A 23 -11.71 -9.51 4.20
C THR A 23 -10.57 -10.27 4.88
N PHE A 24 -9.60 -10.71 4.09
CA PHE A 24 -8.34 -11.28 4.56
C PHE A 24 -7.29 -10.20 4.72
N VAL A 25 -6.50 -10.29 5.79
CA VAL A 25 -5.35 -9.42 6.07
C VAL A 25 -4.09 -10.26 6.00
N TYR A 26 -3.13 -9.84 5.19
CA TYR A 26 -1.82 -10.47 5.04
C TYR A 26 -0.72 -9.54 5.54
N ILE A 27 0.18 -10.09 6.35
CA ILE A 27 1.32 -9.36 6.92
C ILE A 27 2.61 -10.09 6.58
N SER A 28 3.54 -9.44 5.90
CA SER A 28 4.90 -9.97 5.72
C SER A 28 5.75 -9.72 6.96
N ASN A 29 6.47 -10.76 7.38
CA ASN A 29 7.37 -10.73 8.52
C ASN A 29 8.80 -10.96 8.03
N ALA A 30 9.59 -9.88 7.87
CA ALA A 30 10.91 -9.99 7.24
C ALA A 30 11.87 -10.91 7.99
N GLU A 31 11.88 -10.84 9.32
CA GLU A 31 12.83 -11.62 10.13
C GLU A 31 12.38 -13.07 10.26
N SER A 32 11.07 -13.33 10.34
CA SER A 32 10.54 -14.70 10.35
C SER A 32 10.58 -15.36 8.97
N GLY A 33 10.60 -14.59 7.88
CA GLY A 33 10.48 -15.13 6.51
C GLY A 33 9.11 -15.74 6.22
N THR A 34 8.06 -15.22 6.85
CA THR A 34 6.68 -15.72 6.75
C THR A 34 5.71 -14.62 6.34
N VAL A 35 4.54 -15.01 5.84
CA VAL A 35 3.36 -14.14 5.70
C VAL A 35 2.30 -14.61 6.69
N SER A 36 1.99 -13.81 7.71
CA SER A 36 0.87 -14.08 8.63
C SER A 36 -0.46 -13.74 7.95
N ARG A 37 -1.52 -14.47 8.32
CA ARG A 37 -2.88 -14.29 7.80
C ARG A 37 -3.90 -14.11 8.92
N TYR A 38 -4.84 -13.20 8.70
CA TYR A 38 -5.97 -12.93 9.58
C TYR A 38 -7.26 -12.79 8.76
N VAL A 39 -8.40 -12.99 9.40
CA VAL A 39 -9.71 -12.55 8.91
C VAL A 39 -10.13 -11.32 9.68
N LEU A 40 -10.49 -10.25 8.98
CA LEU A 40 -11.06 -9.05 9.56
C LEU A 40 -12.56 -9.24 9.74
N ASN A 41 -13.05 -9.06 10.96
CA ASN A 41 -14.47 -8.95 11.22
C ASN A 41 -14.94 -7.54 10.82
N GLU A 42 -15.64 -7.42 9.69
CA GLU A 42 -15.99 -6.12 9.10
C GLU A 42 -16.93 -5.26 9.97
N ALA A 43 -17.69 -5.88 10.89
CA ALA A 43 -18.60 -5.18 11.78
C ALA A 43 -17.89 -4.58 13.01
N THR A 44 -16.84 -5.23 13.49
CA THR A 44 -16.19 -4.88 14.78
C THR A 44 -14.73 -4.45 14.63
N GLY A 45 -14.13 -4.69 13.47
CA GLY A 45 -12.71 -4.48 13.23
C GLY A 45 -11.83 -5.55 13.86
N ARG A 46 -12.40 -6.59 14.49
CA ARG A 46 -11.63 -7.64 15.16
C ARG A 46 -10.79 -8.45 14.17
N LEU A 47 -9.50 -8.62 14.49
CA LEU A 47 -8.59 -9.46 13.72
C LEU A 47 -8.57 -10.87 14.28
N HIS A 48 -8.92 -11.85 13.45
CA HIS A 48 -8.87 -13.27 13.79
C HIS A 48 -7.69 -13.94 13.12
N TRP A 49 -6.65 -14.27 13.89
CA TRP A 49 -5.50 -15.01 13.39
C TRP A 49 -5.89 -16.35 12.73
N ARG A 50 -5.20 -16.70 11.65
CA ARG A 50 -5.46 -17.93 10.87
C ARG A 50 -4.24 -18.79 10.61
N GLY A 51 -3.03 -18.24 10.73
CA GLY A 51 -1.82 -18.99 10.45
C GLY A 51 -0.74 -18.12 9.82
N GLU A 52 0.37 -18.78 9.49
CA GLU A 52 1.46 -18.19 8.72
C GLU A 52 1.83 -19.10 7.56
N THR A 53 2.32 -18.51 6.47
CA THR A 53 2.85 -19.23 5.31
C THR A 53 4.34 -18.92 5.15
N PRO A 54 5.23 -19.92 5.13
CA PRO A 54 6.64 -19.69 4.82
C PRO A 54 6.82 -19.12 3.40
N ALA A 55 7.58 -18.04 3.29
CA ALA A 55 7.86 -17.41 2.00
C ALA A 55 9.12 -17.94 1.31
N GLY A 56 10.00 -18.63 2.06
CA GLY A 56 11.27 -19.16 1.55
C GLY A 56 12.43 -18.17 1.61
N GLY A 57 12.28 -17.05 2.33
CA GLY A 57 13.33 -16.06 2.53
C GLY A 57 12.79 -14.78 3.15
N LYS A 58 13.63 -13.73 3.22
CA LYS A 58 13.25 -12.41 3.73
C LYS A 58 12.21 -11.75 2.81
N ILE A 59 10.94 -11.90 3.17
CA ILE A 59 9.79 -11.35 2.44
C ILE A 59 9.44 -9.95 2.98
N MET A 60 9.18 -9.00 2.08
CA MET A 60 8.78 -7.64 2.47
C MET A 60 7.56 -7.17 1.69
N PRO A 61 7.65 -6.41 0.58
CA PRO A 61 6.43 -5.87 -0.01
C PRO A 61 5.56 -6.98 -0.57
N LEU A 62 4.26 -6.81 -0.37
CA LEU A 62 3.20 -7.65 -0.90
C LEU A 62 2.34 -6.82 -1.86
N ALA A 63 1.77 -7.49 -2.86
CA ALA A 63 0.80 -6.90 -3.79
C ALA A 63 -0.31 -7.92 -4.08
N ALA A 64 -1.56 -7.47 -4.07
CA ALA A 64 -2.70 -8.30 -4.49
C ALA A 64 -2.98 -8.11 -5.99
N SER A 65 -3.56 -9.13 -6.64
CA SER A 65 -4.21 -8.93 -7.94
C SER A 65 -5.52 -8.15 -7.78
N PRO A 66 -5.97 -7.39 -8.80
CA PRO A 66 -7.20 -6.60 -8.72
C PRO A 66 -8.47 -7.42 -8.44
N ASP A 67 -8.48 -8.69 -8.86
CA ASP A 67 -9.58 -9.64 -8.63
C ASP A 67 -9.52 -10.34 -7.26
N GLY A 68 -8.49 -10.05 -6.46
CA GLY A 68 -8.27 -10.64 -5.15
C GLY A 68 -7.93 -12.14 -5.15
N GLN A 69 -7.66 -12.75 -6.31
CA GLN A 69 -7.38 -14.19 -6.41
C GLN A 69 -5.92 -14.55 -6.15
N HIS A 70 -5.01 -13.58 -6.28
CA HIS A 70 -3.57 -13.78 -6.18
C HIS A 70 -2.93 -12.78 -5.22
N LEU A 71 -1.88 -13.25 -4.55
CA LEU A 71 -0.97 -12.44 -3.75
C LEU A 71 0.45 -12.66 -4.28
N TYR A 72 1.19 -11.57 -4.40
CA TYR A 72 2.58 -11.55 -4.81
C TYR A 72 3.43 -11.01 -3.67
N GLY A 73 4.66 -11.48 -3.55
CA GLY A 73 5.58 -10.95 -2.56
C GLY A 73 7.03 -11.01 -3.00
N ALA A 74 7.80 -9.96 -2.66
CA ALA A 74 9.20 -9.86 -3.07
C ALA A 74 10.15 -10.37 -1.97
N LEU A 75 10.95 -11.38 -2.31
CA LEU A 75 12.09 -11.80 -1.52
C LEU A 75 13.25 -10.81 -1.73
N ARG A 76 13.67 -10.17 -0.65
CA ARG A 76 14.62 -9.04 -0.67
C ARG A 76 16.05 -9.41 -0.28
N SER A 77 16.34 -10.69 -0.10
CA SER A 77 17.69 -11.23 0.07
C SER A 77 18.04 -12.14 -1.12
N PRO A 78 19.30 -12.18 -1.59
CA PRO A 78 19.69 -13.10 -2.65
C PRO A 78 19.43 -14.58 -2.27
N PRO A 79 18.96 -15.42 -3.22
CA PRO A 79 18.53 -15.04 -4.57
C PRO A 79 17.22 -14.24 -4.53
N TYR A 80 17.19 -13.09 -5.22
CA TYR A 80 15.99 -12.26 -5.29
C TYR A 80 14.94 -12.95 -6.17
N ALA A 81 13.68 -12.92 -5.72
CA ALA A 81 12.58 -13.50 -6.46
C ALA A 81 11.24 -12.87 -6.09
N ILE A 82 10.25 -13.01 -6.96
CA ILE A 82 8.84 -12.80 -6.66
C ILE A 82 8.18 -14.14 -6.42
N VAL A 83 7.54 -14.30 -5.28
CA VAL A 83 6.68 -15.46 -5.00
C VAL A 83 5.26 -15.11 -5.41
N SER A 84 4.63 -15.97 -6.21
CA SER A 84 3.22 -15.86 -6.60
C SER A 84 2.42 -16.91 -5.84
N TRP A 85 1.34 -16.50 -5.17
CA TRP A 85 0.40 -17.36 -4.47
C TRP A 85 -1.01 -17.19 -5.01
N ARG A 86 -1.76 -18.28 -5.08
CA ARG A 86 -3.22 -18.26 -5.17
C ARG A 86 -3.80 -18.13 -3.76
N VAL A 87 -4.77 -17.25 -3.59
CA VAL A 87 -5.55 -17.11 -2.36
C VAL A 87 -6.71 -18.09 -2.40
N THR A 88 -6.74 -19.03 -1.47
CA THR A 88 -7.78 -20.07 -1.41
C THR A 88 -9.04 -19.59 -0.68
N ARG A 89 -10.18 -20.20 -1.02
CA ARG A 89 -11.45 -20.00 -0.32
C ARG A 89 -11.83 -21.22 0.52
N PRO A 90 -12.58 -21.04 1.63
CA PRO A 90 -13.01 -19.76 2.20
C PRO A 90 -12.02 -19.17 3.23
N HIS A 91 -10.83 -19.75 3.38
CA HIS A 91 -9.96 -19.48 4.52
C HIS A 91 -8.80 -18.51 4.24
N GLY A 92 -8.58 -18.14 2.98
CA GLY A 92 -7.52 -17.23 2.56
C GLY A 92 -6.12 -17.87 2.55
N ASP A 93 -5.99 -19.20 2.64
CA ASP A 93 -4.67 -19.84 2.59
C ASP A 93 -3.92 -19.50 1.31
N LEU A 94 -2.59 -19.37 1.43
CA LEU A 94 -1.72 -19.02 0.32
C LEU A 94 -1.13 -20.31 -0.28
N GLN A 95 -1.62 -20.69 -1.45
CA GLN A 95 -1.05 -21.80 -2.20
C GLN A 95 0.01 -21.28 -3.17
N ARG A 96 1.28 -21.65 -2.94
CA ARG A 96 2.39 -21.20 -3.79
C ARG A 96 2.25 -21.75 -5.21
N MET A 97 2.34 -20.86 -6.20
CA MET A 97 2.21 -21.19 -7.62
C MET A 97 3.55 -21.11 -8.35
N ALA A 98 4.35 -20.09 -8.03
CA ALA A 98 5.64 -19.85 -8.67
C ALA A 98 6.59 -19.10 -7.73
N VAL A 99 7.89 -19.31 -7.96
CA VAL A 99 8.96 -18.46 -7.45
C VAL A 99 9.75 -18.02 -8.66
N THR A 100 9.61 -16.75 -9.04
CA THR A 100 10.15 -16.20 -10.28
C THR A 100 11.40 -15.40 -9.96
N PRO A 101 12.59 -15.82 -10.43
CA PRO A 101 13.82 -15.06 -10.26
C PRO A 101 13.69 -13.63 -10.78
N VAL A 102 14.28 -12.67 -10.05
CA VAL A 102 14.37 -11.28 -10.49
C VAL A 102 15.77 -10.73 -10.27
N ALA A 103 16.15 -9.73 -11.07
CA ALA A 103 17.52 -9.22 -11.08
C ALA A 103 17.85 -8.23 -9.94
N ALA A 104 16.88 -7.86 -9.10
CA ALA A 104 17.05 -6.80 -8.10
C ALA A 104 16.21 -7.03 -6.84
N SER A 105 16.60 -6.40 -5.73
CA SER A 105 15.77 -6.29 -4.53
C SER A 105 14.73 -5.19 -4.73
N PHE A 106 13.45 -5.50 -4.47
CA PHE A 106 12.36 -4.56 -4.61
C PHE A 106 11.76 -4.21 -3.24
N PRO A 107 11.95 -2.99 -2.69
CA PRO A 107 11.21 -2.53 -1.52
C PRO A 107 9.74 -2.24 -1.78
N TRP A 108 9.30 -2.20 -3.05
CA TRP A 108 7.92 -1.98 -3.43
C TRP A 108 7.55 -2.80 -4.66
N ILE A 109 6.39 -3.44 -4.60
CA ILE A 109 5.72 -4.07 -5.75
C ILE A 109 4.24 -3.68 -5.73
N THR A 110 3.63 -3.59 -6.90
CA THR A 110 2.17 -3.46 -7.08
C THR A 110 1.76 -4.13 -8.39
N THR A 111 0.50 -4.55 -8.49
CA THR A 111 -0.07 -4.89 -9.80
C THR A 111 -0.52 -3.63 -10.53
N ASP A 112 -0.56 -3.69 -11.86
CA ASP A 112 -1.33 -2.72 -12.64
C ASP A 112 -2.84 -2.94 -12.42
N ARG A 113 -3.67 -1.96 -12.78
CA ARG A 113 -5.12 -2.00 -12.51
C ARG A 113 -5.84 -3.12 -13.24
N ARG A 114 -5.25 -3.68 -14.32
CA ARG A 114 -5.83 -4.80 -15.08
C ARG A 114 -5.26 -6.16 -14.68
N GLY A 115 -4.24 -6.20 -13.82
CA GLY A 115 -3.62 -7.45 -13.35
C GLY A 115 -2.79 -8.18 -14.40
N HIS A 116 -2.34 -7.48 -15.43
CA HIS A 116 -1.48 -8.01 -16.50
C HIS A 116 0.01 -7.86 -16.20
N PHE A 117 0.38 -6.96 -15.29
CA PHE A 117 1.77 -6.65 -14.98
C PHE A 117 2.00 -6.49 -13.48
N LEU A 118 3.15 -6.96 -13.03
CA LEU A 118 3.72 -6.60 -11.74
C LEU A 118 4.72 -5.47 -11.95
N LEU A 119 4.44 -4.33 -11.34
CA LEU A 119 5.31 -3.16 -11.31
C LEU A 119 6.17 -3.19 -10.05
N ALA A 120 7.46 -2.94 -10.19
CA ALA A 120 8.40 -2.97 -9.09
C ALA A 120 9.38 -1.81 -9.13
N ALA A 121 9.68 -1.22 -7.98
CA ALA A 121 10.74 -0.21 -7.82
C ALA A 121 11.89 -0.80 -7.02
N SER A 122 13.13 -0.58 -7.46
CA SER A 122 14.33 -1.04 -6.76
C SER A 122 15.16 0.13 -6.25
N TYR A 123 15.37 0.13 -4.93
CA TYR A 123 16.17 1.14 -4.23
C TYR A 123 17.66 0.99 -4.49
N ASP A 124 18.15 -0.26 -4.52
CA ASP A 124 19.58 -0.53 -4.62
C ASP A 124 20.06 -0.60 -6.08
N SER A 125 19.15 -0.83 -7.04
CA SER A 125 19.48 -0.99 -8.46
C SER A 125 19.05 0.19 -9.35
N ASP A 126 18.39 1.19 -8.77
CA ASP A 126 17.98 2.44 -9.42
C ASP A 126 17.11 2.22 -10.66
N ILE A 127 16.15 1.29 -10.54
CA ILE A 127 15.26 0.92 -11.63
C ILE A 127 13.81 0.82 -11.19
N VAL A 128 12.93 0.99 -12.18
CA VAL A 128 11.56 0.50 -12.14
C VAL A 128 11.37 -0.51 -13.26
N THR A 129 10.66 -1.60 -12.99
CA THR A 129 10.34 -2.65 -13.96
C THR A 129 8.85 -2.93 -14.04
N SER A 130 8.41 -3.40 -15.21
CA SER A 130 7.12 -4.02 -15.46
C SER A 130 7.35 -5.44 -15.94
N ASN A 131 6.89 -6.42 -15.16
CA ASN A 131 6.99 -7.85 -15.44
C ASN A 131 5.63 -8.40 -15.84
N ARG A 132 5.55 -9.22 -16.88
CA ARG A 132 4.28 -9.81 -17.31
C ARG A 132 3.74 -10.79 -16.27
N ILE A 133 2.45 -10.70 -15.99
CA ILE A 133 1.66 -11.72 -15.29
C ILE A 133 0.96 -12.57 -16.37
N ASP A 134 1.11 -13.89 -16.28
CA ASP A 134 0.49 -14.81 -17.22
C ASP A 134 -1.01 -15.04 -16.94
N SER A 135 -1.68 -15.80 -17.81
CA SER A 135 -3.12 -16.09 -17.68
C SER A 135 -3.48 -16.93 -16.45
N GLN A 136 -2.49 -17.52 -15.78
CA GLN A 136 -2.67 -18.25 -14.53
C GLN A 136 -2.38 -17.39 -13.29
N GLY A 137 -2.08 -16.09 -13.45
CA GLY A 137 -1.74 -15.22 -12.33
C GLY A 137 -0.32 -15.44 -11.78
N ARG A 138 0.60 -15.96 -12.60
CA ARG A 138 2.02 -16.10 -12.21
C ARG A 138 2.82 -14.95 -12.80
N VAL A 139 3.65 -14.32 -11.98
CA VAL A 139 4.65 -13.35 -12.47
C VAL A 139 5.70 -14.11 -13.29
N THR A 140 6.05 -13.61 -14.46
CA THR A 140 7.04 -14.21 -15.36
C THR A 140 8.34 -13.41 -15.38
N GLU A 141 9.41 -14.01 -15.90
CA GLU A 141 10.69 -13.33 -16.12
C GLU A 141 10.64 -12.31 -17.27
N GLN A 142 9.55 -12.29 -18.06
CA GLN A 142 9.39 -11.36 -19.16
C GLN A 142 9.19 -9.94 -18.65
N VAL A 143 10.24 -9.11 -18.79
CA VAL A 143 10.20 -7.67 -18.51
C VAL A 143 9.75 -6.92 -19.77
N THR A 144 8.61 -6.24 -19.69
CA THR A 144 8.06 -5.43 -20.79
C THR A 144 8.46 -3.96 -20.72
N GLY A 145 8.77 -3.47 -19.51
CA GLY A 145 9.20 -2.11 -19.27
C GLY A 145 10.33 -2.07 -18.25
N LYS A 146 11.38 -1.29 -18.51
CA LYS A 146 12.48 -1.05 -17.58
C LYS A 146 13.04 0.35 -17.78
N VAL A 147 13.10 1.13 -16.71
CA VAL A 147 13.64 2.49 -16.73
C VAL A 147 14.67 2.67 -15.63
N LYS A 148 15.73 3.44 -15.93
CA LYS A 148 16.67 3.94 -14.92
C LYS A 148 16.06 5.18 -14.27
N THR A 149 16.10 5.24 -12.95
CA THR A 149 15.38 6.27 -12.17
C THR A 149 16.31 7.34 -11.59
N GLY A 150 17.62 7.09 -11.57
CA GLY A 150 18.51 7.73 -10.61
C GLY A 150 18.40 7.07 -9.23
N PRO A 151 19.27 7.46 -8.29
CA PRO A 151 19.49 6.73 -7.04
C PRO A 151 18.20 6.51 -6.25
N HIS A 152 17.97 5.29 -5.78
CA HIS A 152 17.02 4.99 -4.71
C HIS A 152 15.53 5.18 -5.06
N ALA A 153 15.06 4.59 -6.16
CA ALA A 153 13.62 4.44 -6.39
C ALA A 153 12.98 3.58 -5.31
N HIS A 154 11.97 4.12 -4.62
CA HIS A 154 11.41 3.49 -3.42
C HIS A 154 9.99 2.95 -3.63
N SER A 155 9.18 3.55 -4.52
CA SER A 155 7.83 3.07 -4.82
C SER A 155 7.44 3.31 -6.27
N VAL A 156 6.44 2.58 -6.76
CA VAL A 156 5.79 2.84 -8.05
C VAL A 156 4.29 2.59 -7.94
N ILE A 157 3.47 3.58 -8.24
CA ILE A 157 1.99 3.43 -8.27
C ILE A 157 1.45 3.72 -9.67
N THR A 158 0.34 3.09 -10.03
CA THR A 158 -0.47 3.45 -11.20
C THR A 158 -1.49 4.51 -10.83
N ASP A 159 -1.81 5.36 -11.80
CA ASP A 159 -3.04 6.14 -11.76
C ASP A 159 -4.30 5.26 -11.86
N VAL A 160 -5.48 5.83 -11.63
CA VAL A 160 -6.74 5.07 -11.66
C VAL A 160 -7.08 4.59 -13.08
N SER A 161 -6.64 5.34 -14.11
CA SER A 161 -6.84 4.99 -15.53
C SER A 161 -5.86 3.94 -16.07
N ASN A 162 -4.85 3.53 -15.29
CA ASN A 162 -3.81 2.59 -15.69
C ASN A 162 -2.93 3.04 -16.87
N HIS A 163 -2.77 4.34 -17.06
CA HIS A 163 -2.01 4.92 -18.18
C HIS A 163 -0.84 5.80 -17.73
N ALA A 164 -0.67 6.03 -16.43
CA ALA A 164 0.46 6.75 -15.87
C ALA A 164 1.02 6.05 -14.63
N LEU A 165 2.35 6.09 -14.48
CA LEU A 165 3.06 5.65 -13.28
C LEU A 165 3.69 6.83 -12.55
N TYR A 166 3.68 6.78 -11.22
CA TYR A 166 4.36 7.72 -10.35
C TYR A 166 5.34 6.99 -9.44
N VAL A 167 6.59 7.44 -9.43
CA VAL A 167 7.68 6.77 -8.71
C VAL A 167 8.24 7.72 -7.67
N GLY A 168 8.11 7.39 -6.39
CA GLY A 168 8.84 8.09 -5.34
C GLY A 168 10.32 7.73 -5.43
N ASN A 169 11.16 8.73 -5.69
CA ASN A 169 12.61 8.54 -5.82
C ASN A 169 13.34 9.29 -4.70
N LEU A 170 13.83 8.51 -3.73
CA LEU A 170 14.38 9.02 -2.49
C LEU A 170 15.72 9.74 -2.73
N GLY A 171 16.58 9.20 -3.61
CA GLY A 171 17.93 9.70 -3.81
C GLY A 171 17.99 10.97 -4.66
N THR A 172 16.90 11.35 -5.32
CA THR A 172 16.84 12.55 -6.18
C THR A 172 15.84 13.61 -5.72
N ASP A 173 15.14 13.37 -4.61
CA ASP A 173 14.06 14.24 -4.10
C ASP A 173 12.96 14.53 -5.13
N ARG A 174 12.65 13.53 -5.97
CA ARG A 174 11.71 13.67 -7.09
C ARG A 174 10.60 12.65 -7.01
N VAL A 175 9.45 13.05 -7.55
CA VAL A 175 8.45 12.10 -8.02
C VAL A 175 8.63 11.98 -9.53
N LEU A 176 9.05 10.81 -9.99
CA LEU A 176 9.16 10.53 -11.43
C LEU A 176 7.77 10.21 -11.97
N GLN A 177 7.52 10.56 -13.23
CA GLN A 177 6.24 10.40 -13.90
C GLN A 177 6.44 9.78 -15.29
N TYR A 178 5.70 8.73 -15.57
CA TYR A 178 5.82 7.95 -16.80
C TYR A 178 4.44 7.64 -17.37
N ALA A 179 4.35 7.53 -18.69
CA ALA A 179 3.22 6.94 -19.38
C ALA A 179 3.39 5.42 -19.30
N PHE A 180 2.27 4.73 -19.17
CA PHE A 180 2.18 3.28 -19.11
C PHE A 180 1.22 2.82 -20.20
N SER A 181 1.72 1.95 -21.08
CA SER A 181 0.94 1.41 -22.18
C SER A 181 0.38 0.03 -21.85
N ASP A 182 -0.61 -0.41 -22.64
CA ASP A 182 -1.30 -1.69 -22.46
C ASP A 182 -0.40 -2.93 -22.64
N ASP A 183 0.73 -2.78 -23.32
CA ASP A 183 1.79 -3.79 -23.46
C ASP A 183 2.84 -3.73 -22.34
N GLY A 184 2.66 -2.83 -21.37
CA GLY A 184 3.49 -2.73 -20.17
C GLY A 184 4.80 -1.98 -20.38
N VAL A 185 4.89 -1.13 -21.42
CA VAL A 185 6.04 -0.26 -21.67
C VAL A 185 5.92 1.00 -20.82
N ILE A 186 7.08 1.48 -20.34
CA ILE A 186 7.20 2.65 -19.45
C ILE A 186 7.99 3.72 -20.19
N THR A 187 7.40 4.89 -20.41
CA THR A 187 8.06 6.01 -21.11
C THR A 187 7.92 7.32 -20.33
N PRO A 188 8.91 8.22 -20.31
CA PRO A 188 8.82 9.47 -19.53
C PRO A 188 7.63 10.36 -19.94
N LEU A 189 6.90 10.92 -18.97
CA LEU A 189 5.92 11.99 -19.22
C LEU A 189 6.58 13.36 -19.11
N GLY A 190 6.59 14.12 -20.21
CA GLY A 190 7.24 15.42 -20.29
C GLY A 190 8.73 15.31 -19.94
N LYS A 191 9.18 16.02 -18.91
CA LYS A 191 10.57 15.93 -18.40
C LYS A 191 10.86 14.62 -17.63
N GLY A 192 9.86 13.78 -17.40
CA GLY A 192 9.97 12.52 -16.66
C GLY A 192 9.90 12.64 -15.14
N PHE A 193 9.82 13.85 -14.58
CA PHE A 193 9.72 14.06 -13.14
C PHE A 193 9.15 15.43 -12.78
N VAL A 194 8.73 15.53 -11.52
CA VAL A 194 8.49 16.78 -10.78
C VAL A 194 9.40 16.82 -9.56
N GLN A 195 9.90 18.01 -9.26
CA GLN A 195 10.80 18.23 -8.13
C GLN A 195 9.99 18.39 -6.84
N GLY A 196 10.31 17.60 -5.82
CA GLY A 196 9.81 17.80 -4.46
C GLY A 196 10.68 18.75 -3.66
N GLU A 197 10.44 18.81 -2.35
CA GLU A 197 11.33 19.50 -1.41
C GLU A 197 12.75 18.91 -1.47
N LYS A 198 13.79 19.77 -1.47
CA LYS A 198 15.18 19.29 -1.46
C LYS A 198 15.50 18.60 -0.13
N ASN A 199 16.33 17.56 -0.19
CA ASN A 199 16.72 16.70 0.93
C ASN A 199 15.51 16.05 1.63
N SER A 200 14.41 15.81 0.93
CA SER A 200 13.19 15.27 1.56
C SER A 200 13.09 13.75 1.50
N GLY A 201 13.65 13.15 0.45
CA GLY A 201 13.63 11.72 0.22
C GLY A 201 12.24 11.19 -0.16
N ALA A 202 11.73 11.57 -1.33
CA ALA A 202 10.43 11.12 -1.86
C ALA A 202 10.29 9.59 -1.80
N ARG A 203 9.29 9.09 -1.05
CA ARG A 203 9.19 7.67 -0.69
C ARG A 203 7.94 7.02 -1.29
N HIS A 204 6.82 7.03 -0.58
CA HIS A 204 5.57 6.39 -1.00
C HIS A 204 4.58 7.44 -1.52
N SER A 205 3.73 7.04 -2.45
CA SER A 205 2.67 7.90 -3.00
C SER A 205 1.31 7.23 -2.91
N VAL A 206 0.26 8.04 -2.82
CA VAL A 206 -1.13 7.64 -3.06
C VAL A 206 -1.79 8.55 -4.07
N ILE A 207 -2.81 8.02 -4.73
CA ILE A 207 -3.65 8.77 -5.66
C ILE A 207 -5.06 8.90 -5.09
N SER A 208 -5.63 10.10 -5.18
CA SER A 208 -7.05 10.34 -4.88
C SER A 208 -7.97 9.43 -5.71
N PRO A 209 -9.08 8.93 -5.14
CA PRO A 209 -10.01 8.05 -5.85
C PRO A 209 -10.62 8.65 -7.12
N ASP A 210 -10.74 9.98 -7.19
CA ASP A 210 -11.21 10.72 -8.37
C ASP A 210 -10.12 10.95 -9.43
N ASN A 211 -8.91 10.42 -9.22
CA ASN A 211 -7.76 10.49 -10.12
C ASN A 211 -7.24 11.93 -10.37
N ARG A 212 -7.53 12.89 -9.48
CA ARG A 212 -7.20 14.32 -9.67
C ARG A 212 -5.95 14.78 -8.93
N PHE A 213 -5.57 14.07 -7.87
CA PHE A 213 -4.45 14.43 -7.00
C PHE A 213 -3.55 13.23 -6.69
N VAL A 214 -2.25 13.49 -6.64
CA VAL A 214 -1.22 12.57 -6.14
C VAL A 214 -0.56 13.19 -4.90
N TYR A 215 -0.39 12.38 -3.86
CA TYR A 215 0.25 12.77 -2.61
C TYR A 215 1.49 11.90 -2.43
N ASN A 216 2.66 12.52 -2.30
CA ASN A 216 3.91 11.82 -2.03
C ASN A 216 4.43 12.17 -0.64
N LEU A 217 4.68 11.14 0.16
CA LEU A 217 5.32 11.25 1.45
C LEU A 217 6.83 11.12 1.29
N ALA A 218 7.57 12.06 1.88
CA ALA A 218 9.02 12.06 1.91
C ALA A 218 9.56 11.44 3.22
N GLU A 219 10.48 10.47 3.12
CA GLU A 219 11.00 9.68 4.25
C GLU A 219 11.79 10.52 5.26
N MET A 220 12.59 11.47 4.76
CA MET A 220 13.59 12.18 5.56
C MET A 220 13.06 13.48 6.14
N SER A 221 12.15 14.17 5.45
CA SER A 221 11.53 15.39 5.99
C SER A 221 10.17 15.13 6.64
N GLY A 222 9.45 14.07 6.26
CA GLY A 222 8.06 13.86 6.66
C GLY A 222 7.06 14.76 5.92
N THR A 223 7.52 15.53 4.94
CA THR A 223 6.68 16.41 4.12
C THR A 223 5.79 15.59 3.19
N ILE A 224 4.53 16.00 3.05
CA ILE A 224 3.59 15.44 2.07
C ILE A 224 3.50 16.42 0.90
N THR A 225 4.21 16.12 -0.17
CA THR A 225 4.15 16.90 -1.41
C THR A 225 2.86 16.56 -2.15
N GLN A 226 2.10 17.58 -2.52
CA GLN A 226 0.77 17.44 -3.12
C GLN A 226 0.83 17.89 -4.57
N PHE A 227 0.25 17.11 -5.48
CA PHE A 227 0.25 17.40 -6.91
C PHE A 227 -1.17 17.33 -7.47
N ARG A 228 -1.52 18.29 -8.33
CA ARG A 228 -2.66 18.15 -9.24
C ARG A 228 -2.21 17.33 -10.45
N ARG A 229 -3.01 16.34 -10.83
CA ARG A 229 -2.83 15.50 -12.01
C ARG A 229 -3.63 16.06 -13.18
N ALA A 230 -2.97 16.22 -14.33
CA ALA A 230 -3.62 16.56 -15.59
C ALA A 230 -4.21 15.31 -16.27
N ALA A 231 -5.01 15.49 -17.32
CA ALA A 231 -5.65 14.39 -18.03
C ALA A 231 -4.64 13.39 -18.64
N ASP A 232 -3.49 13.90 -19.12
CA ASP A 232 -2.37 13.12 -19.66
C ASP A 232 -1.51 12.44 -18.58
N GLY A 233 -1.85 12.63 -17.31
CA GLY A 233 -1.11 12.09 -16.17
C GLY A 233 0.05 12.96 -15.68
N SER A 234 0.37 14.08 -16.34
CA SER A 234 1.42 14.99 -15.85
C SER A 234 1.04 15.64 -14.52
N LEU A 235 2.04 15.83 -13.65
CA LEU A 235 1.84 16.41 -12.32
C LEU A 235 2.24 17.89 -12.27
N THR A 236 1.46 18.67 -11.53
CA THR A 236 1.80 20.04 -11.14
C THR A 236 1.74 20.16 -9.62
N ALA A 237 2.84 20.58 -8.99
CA ALA A 237 2.92 20.72 -7.54
C ALA A 237 1.99 21.83 -7.02
N LEU A 238 1.32 21.57 -5.90
CA LEU A 238 0.61 22.59 -5.13
C LEU A 238 1.59 23.40 -4.28
N LYS A 239 1.21 24.61 -3.87
CA LYS A 239 2.11 25.59 -3.24
C LYS A 239 2.47 25.31 -1.78
N ARG A 240 1.68 24.51 -1.06
CA ARG A 240 1.82 24.27 0.37
C ARG A 240 1.92 22.78 0.64
N TRP A 241 2.84 22.37 1.49
CA TRP A 241 3.03 20.96 1.87
C TRP A 241 3.03 20.85 3.39
N PRO A 242 2.10 20.12 4.01
CA PRO A 242 2.16 19.86 5.44
C PRO A 242 3.30 18.89 5.76
N ASN A 243 3.74 18.93 7.01
CA ASN A 243 4.67 17.94 7.55
C ASN A 243 3.89 16.97 8.46
N ALA A 244 4.00 15.67 8.17
CA ALA A 244 3.37 14.57 8.91
C ALA A 244 3.94 14.39 10.32
N VAL A 245 5.10 14.96 10.61
CA VAL A 245 5.80 14.83 11.88
C VAL A 245 5.61 16.10 12.71
N ALA A 246 4.88 15.96 13.82
CA ALA A 246 4.67 17.08 14.72
C ALA A 246 5.97 17.50 15.42
N LYS A 247 6.22 18.81 15.51
CA LYS A 247 7.41 19.39 16.17
C LYS A 247 7.62 18.92 17.62
N ARG A 248 6.53 18.57 18.33
CA ARG A 248 6.57 18.04 19.70
C ARG A 248 7.40 16.76 19.86
N TYR A 249 7.61 15.99 18.78
CA TYR A 249 8.44 14.78 18.83
C TYR A 249 9.94 15.10 18.83
N ASN A 250 10.34 16.35 18.60
CA ASN A 250 11.72 16.82 18.62
C ASN A 250 12.68 15.96 17.79
N LEU A 251 12.22 15.49 16.63
CA LEU A 251 13.01 14.67 15.73
C LEU A 251 13.91 15.56 14.86
N GLN A 252 15.16 15.15 14.68
CA GLN A 252 16.05 15.77 13.72
C GLN A 252 15.67 15.37 12.28
N HIS A 253 16.13 16.13 11.31
CA HIS A 253 15.96 15.81 9.91
C HIS A 253 16.51 14.41 9.60
N GLY A 254 15.77 13.65 8.79
CA GLY A 254 16.14 12.30 8.39
C GLY A 254 17.36 12.25 7.50
N GLU A 255 17.92 11.06 7.37
CA GLU A 255 19.05 10.76 6.49
C GLU A 255 18.81 9.46 5.75
N GLN A 256 19.50 9.29 4.62
CA GLN A 256 19.56 8.00 3.93
C GLN A 256 20.21 6.97 4.86
N ARG A 257 19.67 5.76 4.89
CA ARG A 257 20.12 4.69 5.80
C ARG A 257 20.72 3.52 5.00
N PRO A 258 21.99 3.60 4.57
CA PRO A 258 22.66 2.52 3.86
C PRO A 258 22.88 1.28 4.74
N ALA A 259 23.38 0.20 4.15
CA ALA A 259 23.79 -0.98 4.90
C ALA A 259 24.83 -0.60 5.97
N GLY A 260 24.63 -1.06 7.21
CA GLY A 260 25.48 -0.71 8.35
C GLY A 260 25.20 0.66 8.98
N TYR A 261 24.15 1.38 8.55
CA TYR A 261 23.73 2.64 9.18
C TYR A 261 23.51 2.45 10.68
N SER A 262 24.24 3.21 11.47
CA SER A 262 24.18 3.23 12.93
C SER A 262 24.27 4.67 13.41
N ASP A 263 23.11 5.32 13.52
CA ASP A 263 22.98 6.65 14.12
C ASP A 263 21.96 6.56 15.27
N PRO A 264 22.35 6.89 16.51
CA PRO A 264 21.43 6.89 17.65
C PRO A 264 20.51 8.12 17.66
N THR A 265 20.73 9.11 16.79
CA THR A 265 19.94 10.34 16.73
C THR A 265 18.48 10.04 16.41
N PRO A 266 17.51 10.55 17.19
CA PRO A 266 16.10 10.40 16.88
C PRO A 266 15.76 11.27 15.67
N ARG A 267 15.76 10.65 14.48
CA ARG A 267 15.51 11.32 13.20
C ARG A 267 14.17 10.97 12.62
N ILE A 268 13.61 11.88 11.82
CA ILE A 268 12.43 11.61 11.02
C ILE A 268 12.68 10.37 10.16
N TRP A 269 11.70 9.47 10.17
CA TRP A 269 11.71 8.24 9.42
C TRP A 269 10.30 7.87 8.95
N ALA A 270 9.68 8.79 8.22
CA ALA A 270 8.34 8.58 7.67
C ALA A 270 8.33 7.37 6.74
N ALA A 271 7.23 6.60 6.72
CA ALA A 271 7.16 5.38 5.94
C ALA A 271 5.97 5.39 4.99
N ASP A 272 4.80 5.01 5.45
CA ASP A 272 3.68 4.71 4.55
C ASP A 272 2.68 5.86 4.50
N ILE A 273 1.95 5.93 3.40
CA ILE A 273 0.85 6.88 3.18
C ILE A 273 -0.32 6.13 2.55
N GLN A 274 -1.52 6.28 3.09
CA GLN A 274 -2.75 5.66 2.58
C GLN A 274 -3.88 6.68 2.54
N ILE A 275 -4.80 6.56 1.59
CA ILE A 275 -5.99 7.40 1.46
C ILE A 275 -7.25 6.54 1.56
N THR A 276 -8.28 7.03 2.25
CA THR A 276 -9.55 6.31 2.36
C THR A 276 -10.23 6.16 0.99
N PRO A 277 -11.01 5.08 0.76
CA PRO A 277 -11.68 4.85 -0.52
C PRO A 277 -12.63 5.98 -0.96
N ASP A 278 -13.20 6.70 0.00
CA ASP A 278 -14.03 7.88 -0.25
C ASP A 278 -13.21 9.16 -0.52
N GLY A 279 -11.89 9.13 -0.34
CA GLY A 279 -10.97 10.24 -0.55
C GLY A 279 -11.05 11.35 0.51
N HIS A 280 -11.68 11.12 1.66
CA HIS A 280 -11.83 12.12 2.70
C HIS A 280 -10.62 12.24 3.64
N PHE A 281 -9.88 11.15 3.84
CA PHE A 281 -8.80 11.09 4.82
C PHE A 281 -7.52 10.47 4.28
N ILE A 282 -6.38 11.02 4.68
CA ILE A 282 -5.05 10.45 4.45
C ILE A 282 -4.40 10.12 5.80
N TYR A 283 -3.75 8.97 5.88
CA TYR A 283 -2.97 8.53 7.04
C TYR A 283 -1.52 8.29 6.66
N VAL A 284 -0.61 8.72 7.53
CA VAL A 284 0.85 8.62 7.33
C VAL A 284 1.53 8.01 8.54
N THR A 285 2.42 7.04 8.34
CA THR A 285 3.22 6.48 9.44
C THR A 285 4.57 7.17 9.63
N GLU A 286 5.01 7.27 10.88
CA GLU A 286 6.36 7.73 11.25
C GLU A 286 7.02 6.73 12.21
N ARG A 287 8.16 6.17 11.78
CA ARG A 287 8.79 5.02 12.44
C ARG A 287 9.46 5.37 13.76
N THR A 288 10.08 6.54 13.87
CA THR A 288 10.89 6.89 15.05
C THR A 288 10.04 7.23 16.26
N SER A 289 9.01 8.06 16.08
CA SER A 289 8.02 8.43 17.09
C SER A 289 6.94 7.37 17.30
N SER A 290 6.84 6.38 16.40
CA SER A 290 5.82 5.32 16.42
C SER A 290 4.40 5.88 16.40
N THR A 291 4.12 6.68 15.37
CA THR A 291 2.85 7.39 15.23
C THR A 291 2.21 7.20 13.85
N VAL A 292 0.90 7.40 13.81
CA VAL A 292 0.14 7.67 12.59
C VAL A 292 -0.42 9.09 12.68
N SER A 293 -0.16 9.91 11.68
CA SER A 293 -0.77 11.23 11.51
C SER A 293 -1.91 11.16 10.49
N GLY A 294 -3.05 11.80 10.79
CA GLY A 294 -4.23 11.83 9.94
C GLY A 294 -4.52 13.22 9.38
N TYR A 295 -4.95 13.30 8.13
CA TYR A 295 -5.27 14.53 7.42
C TYR A 295 -6.64 14.44 6.76
N ARG A 296 -7.40 15.53 6.79
CA ARG A 296 -8.58 15.73 5.98
C ARG A 296 -8.18 16.27 4.62
N VAL A 297 -8.77 15.71 3.56
CA VAL A 297 -8.56 16.14 2.19
C VAL A 297 -9.67 17.12 1.78
N ASP A 298 -9.27 18.31 1.33
CA ASP A 298 -10.17 19.17 0.56
C ASP A 298 -10.28 18.64 -0.88
N LYS A 299 -11.41 18.06 -1.24
CA LYS A 299 -11.60 17.39 -2.55
C LYS A 299 -11.53 18.35 -3.75
N ALA A 300 -11.72 19.65 -3.54
CA ALA A 300 -11.72 20.62 -4.64
C ALA A 300 -10.29 21.05 -5.00
N SER A 301 -9.51 21.42 -3.99
CA SER A 301 -8.16 21.95 -4.10
C SER A 301 -7.08 20.88 -3.99
N GLY A 302 -7.37 19.77 -3.32
CA GLY A 302 -6.43 18.71 -2.95
C GLY A 302 -5.70 19.00 -1.64
N GLU A 303 -5.91 20.15 -0.98
CA GLU A 303 -5.18 20.56 0.21
C GLU A 303 -5.47 19.66 1.43
N LEU A 304 -4.46 19.51 2.30
CA LEU A 304 -4.52 18.66 3.49
C LEU A 304 -4.57 19.50 4.78
N THR A 305 -5.52 19.18 5.66
CA THR A 305 -5.64 19.75 7.01
C THR A 305 -5.37 18.67 8.05
N LEU A 306 -4.44 18.90 8.97
CA LEU A 306 -4.12 17.94 10.03
C LEU A 306 -5.34 17.72 10.95
N ILE A 307 -5.71 16.46 11.16
CA ILE A 307 -6.75 16.04 12.10
C ILE A 307 -6.14 15.70 13.45
N GLY A 308 -5.08 14.90 13.44
CA GLY A 308 -4.48 14.36 14.65
C GLY A 308 -3.26 13.52 14.37
N SER A 309 -2.62 13.07 15.45
CA SER A 309 -1.50 12.15 15.40
C SER A 309 -1.54 11.27 16.64
N TRP A 310 -1.56 9.96 16.43
CA TRP A 310 -1.86 8.95 17.45
C TRP A 310 -0.66 8.00 17.61
N PRO A 311 -0.32 7.61 18.85
CA PRO A 311 0.66 6.55 19.08
C PRO A 311 0.09 5.21 18.59
N VAL A 312 0.94 4.43 17.93
CA VAL A 312 0.60 3.12 17.37
C VAL A 312 1.70 2.11 17.67
N GLU A 313 1.67 0.96 17.00
CA GLU A 313 2.68 -0.09 17.06
C GLU A 313 4.09 0.47 16.90
N LYS A 314 5.05 -0.09 17.64
CA LYS A 314 6.43 0.37 17.60
C LYS A 314 7.03 0.22 16.20
N GLN A 315 7.58 1.31 15.67
CA GLN A 315 8.20 1.39 14.34
C GLN A 315 7.22 1.04 13.20
N PRO A 316 6.11 1.79 13.02
CA PRO A 316 5.06 1.46 12.07
C PRO A 316 5.55 1.68 10.62
N ARG A 317 5.81 0.58 9.91
CA ARG A 317 6.34 0.66 8.53
C ARG A 317 5.24 0.65 7.48
N SER A 318 4.13 -0.04 7.74
CA SER A 318 3.06 -0.17 6.76
C SER A 318 1.69 -0.16 7.42
N ILE A 319 0.76 0.47 6.73
CA ILE A 319 -0.65 0.54 7.05
C ILE A 319 -1.47 0.20 5.81
N ALA A 320 -2.70 -0.24 6.02
CA ALA A 320 -3.67 -0.38 4.93
C ALA A 320 -5.09 -0.16 5.45
N ILE A 321 -5.93 0.41 4.59
CA ILE A 321 -7.32 0.76 4.89
C ILE A 321 -8.21 -0.28 4.20
N ASP A 322 -9.24 -0.77 4.89
CA ASP A 322 -10.22 -1.67 4.30
C ASP A 322 -11.03 -1.01 3.18
N ALA A 323 -11.66 -1.83 2.33
CA ALA A 323 -12.39 -1.35 1.16
C ALA A 323 -13.59 -0.47 1.52
N GLN A 324 -14.10 -0.53 2.75
CA GLN A 324 -15.20 0.31 3.23
C GLN A 324 -14.70 1.56 3.98
N GLY A 325 -13.39 1.73 4.19
CA GLY A 325 -12.82 2.90 4.87
C GLY A 325 -13.10 2.96 6.37
N LYS A 326 -13.50 1.86 6.99
CA LYS A 326 -13.86 1.77 8.41
C LYS A 326 -12.69 1.40 9.31
N TRP A 327 -11.72 0.68 8.77
CA TRP A 327 -10.66 0.02 9.52
C TRP A 327 -9.29 0.35 8.92
N LEU A 328 -8.42 0.92 9.75
CA LEU A 328 -6.99 1.05 9.46
C LEU A 328 -6.24 -0.09 10.15
N ILE A 329 -5.55 -0.91 9.39
CA ILE A 329 -4.65 -1.95 9.91
C ILE A 329 -3.24 -1.40 9.96
N VAL A 330 -2.56 -1.60 11.09
CA VAL A 330 -1.21 -1.08 11.34
C VAL A 330 -0.27 -2.22 11.72
N SER A 331 0.92 -2.23 11.11
CA SER A 331 2.03 -3.13 11.44
C SER A 331 3.26 -2.34 11.84
N GLY A 332 3.98 -2.82 12.86
CA GLY A 332 5.22 -2.22 13.34
C GLY A 332 6.37 -3.22 13.36
N GLU A 333 7.53 -2.84 12.80
CA GLU A 333 8.69 -3.73 12.63
C GLU A 333 9.23 -4.24 13.98
N LYS A 334 9.03 -3.47 15.06
CA LYS A 334 9.47 -3.80 16.43
C LYS A 334 8.29 -4.13 17.36
N SER A 335 7.11 -4.36 16.81
CA SER A 335 5.92 -4.75 17.56
C SER A 335 5.77 -6.27 17.57
N ALA A 336 5.27 -6.82 18.68
CA ALA A 336 4.85 -8.23 18.76
C ALA A 336 3.42 -8.45 18.25
N VAL A 337 2.71 -7.37 17.91
CA VAL A 337 1.31 -7.40 17.47
C VAL A 337 1.10 -6.50 16.26
N ILE A 338 0.09 -6.85 15.46
CA ILE A 338 -0.59 -5.91 14.56
C ILE A 338 -1.89 -5.44 15.22
N SER A 339 -2.41 -4.29 14.79
CA SER A 339 -3.68 -3.78 15.30
C SER A 339 -4.60 -3.28 14.21
N SER A 340 -5.89 -3.23 14.55
CA SER A 340 -6.89 -2.51 13.78
C SER A 340 -7.38 -1.29 14.57
N TYR A 341 -7.64 -0.22 13.84
CA TYR A 341 -8.17 1.03 14.34
C TYR A 341 -9.47 1.35 13.59
N ALA A 342 -10.53 1.67 14.32
CA ALA A 342 -11.71 2.31 13.75
C ALA A 342 -11.33 3.70 13.24
N ILE A 343 -11.77 4.03 12.04
CA ILE A 343 -11.75 5.38 11.49
C ILE A 343 -13.11 6.02 11.78
N ASP A 344 -13.12 7.12 12.53
CA ASP A 344 -14.35 7.90 12.69
C ASP A 344 -14.74 8.52 11.34
N PRO A 345 -15.95 8.27 10.82
CA PRO A 345 -16.33 8.69 9.47
C PRO A 345 -16.48 10.22 9.34
N ALA A 346 -16.71 10.95 10.44
CA ALA A 346 -16.88 12.38 10.41
C ALA A 346 -15.54 13.10 10.62
N SER A 347 -14.82 12.74 11.68
CA SER A 347 -13.59 13.41 12.11
C SER A 347 -12.34 12.84 11.46
N GLY A 348 -12.33 11.55 11.08
CA GLY A 348 -11.15 10.80 10.65
C GLY A 348 -10.24 10.37 11.80
N GLU A 349 -10.69 10.51 13.05
CA GLU A 349 -9.93 10.10 14.23
C GLU A 349 -9.78 8.57 14.30
N LEU A 350 -8.64 8.12 14.83
CA LEU A 350 -8.33 6.71 14.99
C LEU A 350 -8.58 6.23 16.42
N LYS A 351 -9.30 5.11 16.56
CA LYS A 351 -9.48 4.41 17.84
C LYS A 351 -9.12 2.94 17.68
N ARG A 352 -8.14 2.45 18.44
CA ARG A 352 -7.77 1.02 18.43
C ARG A 352 -8.95 0.17 18.87
N VAL A 353 -9.26 -0.90 18.13
CA VAL A 353 -10.39 -1.82 18.45
C VAL A 353 -9.96 -3.27 18.57
N SER A 354 -8.83 -3.68 17.97
CA SER A 354 -8.33 -5.05 18.06
C SER A 354 -6.81 -5.07 17.94
N GLU A 355 -6.23 -6.13 18.50
CA GLU A 355 -4.85 -6.53 18.25
C GLU A 355 -4.79 -8.04 17.94
N ALA A 356 -3.74 -8.46 17.24
CA ALA A 356 -3.46 -9.88 16.99
C ALA A 356 -1.94 -10.13 16.96
N PRO A 357 -1.46 -11.34 17.30
CA PRO A 357 -0.04 -11.67 17.29
C PRO A 357 0.58 -11.43 15.93
N ALA A 358 1.77 -10.84 15.85
CA ALA A 358 2.54 -10.65 14.63
C ALA A 358 3.78 -11.55 14.59
N GLY A 359 4.29 -11.86 13.39
CA GLY A 359 5.62 -12.43 13.24
C GLY A 359 6.72 -11.39 13.45
N LYS A 360 7.99 -11.83 13.49
CA LYS A 360 9.14 -10.93 13.72
C LYS A 360 9.41 -10.06 12.49
N GLY A 361 9.60 -8.77 12.70
CA GLY A 361 9.86 -7.82 11.62
C GLY A 361 8.63 -7.61 10.71
N ALA A 362 7.43 -7.61 11.27
CA ALA A 362 6.17 -7.31 10.57
C ALA A 362 6.23 -5.93 9.91
N ASN A 363 6.07 -5.86 8.59
CA ASN A 363 6.50 -4.67 7.85
C ASN A 363 5.69 -4.29 6.60
N TRP A 364 4.74 -5.11 6.19
CA TRP A 364 3.85 -4.80 5.08
C TRP A 364 2.46 -5.31 5.36
N VAL A 365 1.44 -4.52 5.05
CA VAL A 365 0.03 -4.88 5.20
C VAL A 365 -0.61 -4.94 3.81
N THR A 366 -1.38 -6.00 3.53
CA THR A 366 -2.20 -6.10 2.33
C THR A 366 -3.55 -6.70 2.67
N LEU A 367 -4.63 -6.08 2.19
CA LEU A 367 -5.99 -6.57 2.38
C LEU A 367 -6.53 -7.12 1.06
N ILE A 368 -7.27 -8.22 1.16
CA ILE A 368 -8.00 -8.82 0.04
C ILE A 368 -9.43 -9.09 0.52
N ALA A 369 -10.40 -8.38 -0.05
CA ALA A 369 -11.82 -8.65 0.14
C ALA A 369 -12.31 -9.63 -0.93
N GLN A 370 -13.04 -10.67 -0.54
CA GLN A 370 -13.47 -11.76 -1.41
C GLN A 370 -14.95 -12.10 -1.34
#